data_AF-A0A925BPZ1-F1
#
_entry.id   AF-A0A925BPZ1-F1
#
_cell.length_a   1.000
_cell.length_b   1.000
_cell.length_c   1.000
_cell.angle_alpha   90.00
_cell.angle_beta   90.00
_cell.angle_gamma   90.00
#
_symmetry.space_group_name_H-M   'P 1'
#
loop_
_entity.id
_entity.type
_entity.pdbx_description
1 polymer ?
#
loop_
_entity_poly.entity_id
_entity_poly.type
_entity_poly.pdbx_seq_one_letter_code
_entity_poly.pdbx_strand_id
1 'polypeptide(L)' 'MARQTWDEEDDWEAEDVDDDDSTIPCPYCGRDVHEDSPRCPSCENYLSLEDAPPRPTNKPWWVLLGAGLGLLVFLRWLFL' A
#
# COMPACT_ATOMS: atom_id res chain seq x y z
N MET A 1 -26.95 -15.52 56.89
CA MET A 1 -26.63 -14.95 55.56
C MET A 1 -25.14 -14.64 55.56
N ALA A 2 -24.30 -15.63 55.23
CA ALA A 2 -22.85 -15.47 55.15
C ALA A 2 -22.46 -15.46 53.67
N ARG A 3 -21.73 -14.42 53.28
CA ARG A 3 -21.29 -14.14 51.90
C ARG A 3 -20.14 -15.11 51.57
N GLN A 4 -20.36 -16.07 50.67
CA GLN A 4 -19.28 -16.94 50.22
C GLN A 4 -18.47 -16.23 49.13
N THR A 5 -17.17 -16.39 49.27
CA THR A 5 -16.07 -15.66 48.66
C THR A 5 -15.74 -16.23 47.29
N TRP A 6 -15.43 -15.32 46.37
CA TRP A 6 -14.87 -15.52 45.03
C TRP A 6 -13.96 -16.76 44.92
N ASP A 7 -14.35 -17.71 44.08
CA ASP A 7 -13.61 -18.94 43.80
C ASP A 7 -13.93 -19.41 42.37
N GLU A 8 -13.50 -18.63 41.39
CA GLU A 8 -13.40 -19.07 40.00
C GLU A 8 -12.00 -18.65 39.53
N GLU A 9 -11.08 -19.62 39.62
CA GLU A 9 -9.73 -19.57 39.07
C GLU A 9 -9.84 -19.26 37.58
N ASP A 10 -9.52 -18.02 37.25
CA ASP A 10 -9.52 -17.50 35.89
C ASP A 10 -8.27 -18.03 35.18
N ASP A 11 -8.38 -19.26 34.68
CA ASP A 11 -7.43 -19.95 33.81
C ASP A 11 -7.42 -19.28 32.43
N TRP A 12 -6.90 -18.05 32.39
CA TRP A 12 -6.55 -17.38 31.14
C TRP A 12 -5.31 -18.08 30.57
N GLU A 13 -5.51 -19.17 29.83
CA GLU A 13 -4.52 -19.65 28.87
C GLU A 13 -4.19 -18.47 27.95
N ALA A 14 -3.00 -17.92 28.12
CA ALA A 14 -2.46 -16.89 27.24
C ALA A 14 -2.14 -17.56 25.91
N GLU A 15 -3.16 -17.70 25.08
CA GLU A 15 -3.02 -18.07 23.67
C GLU A 15 -2.03 -17.09 23.05
N ASP A 16 -0.89 -17.63 22.66
CA ASP A 16 0.18 -16.97 21.94
C ASP A 16 -0.38 -16.36 20.65
N VAL A 17 -0.84 -15.11 20.76
CA VAL A 17 -1.25 -14.27 19.63
C VAL A 17 0.01 -14.05 18.80
N ASP A 18 0.14 -14.83 17.73
CA ASP A 18 1.10 -14.60 16.65
C ASP A 18 0.72 -13.24 16.04
N ASP A 19 1.42 -12.21 16.50
CA ASP A 19 1.25 -10.83 16.08
C ASP A 19 1.58 -10.75 14.59
N ASP A 20 0.53 -10.62 13.78
CA ASP A 20 0.56 -10.52 12.32
C ASP A 20 1.22 -9.22 11.86
N ASP A 21 2.50 -9.03 12.22
CA ASP A 21 3.38 -7.93 11.79
C ASP A 21 3.85 -8.13 10.33
N SER A 22 2.94 -8.63 9.49
CA SER A 22 3.12 -8.70 8.05
C SER A 22 3.04 -7.28 7.50
N THR A 23 4.21 -6.69 7.26
CA THR A 23 4.34 -5.35 6.68
C THR A 23 4.68 -5.41 5.20
N ILE A 24 4.05 -4.54 4.42
CA ILE A 24 4.26 -4.37 2.98
C ILE A 24 4.79 -2.97 2.67
N PRO A 25 5.57 -2.79 1.58
CA PRO A 25 6.00 -1.45 1.16
C PRO A 25 4.83 -0.68 0.55
N CYS A 26 4.55 0.51 1.07
CA CYS A 26 3.49 1.38 0.56
C CYS A 26 3.72 1.74 -0.93
N PRO A 27 2.73 1.56 -1.84
CA PRO A 27 2.89 1.83 -3.28
C PRO A 27 3.04 3.32 -3.62
N TYR A 28 2.76 4.23 -2.68
CA TYR A 28 2.86 5.68 -2.87
C TYR A 28 4.19 6.25 -2.40
N CYS A 29 4.64 5.89 -1.20
CA CYS A 29 5.84 6.48 -0.58
C CYS A 29 6.98 5.47 -0.34
N GLY A 30 6.74 4.18 -0.55
CA GLY A 30 7.74 3.12 -0.41
C GLY A 30 8.15 2.80 1.03
N ARG A 31 7.42 3.27 2.03
CA ARG A 31 7.69 2.97 3.45
C ARG A 31 6.84 1.79 3.91
N ASP A 32 7.37 1.03 4.86
CA ASP A 32 6.70 -0.14 5.42
C ASP A 32 5.41 0.25 6.16
N VAL A 33 4.36 -0.52 5.90
CA VAL A 33 3.02 -0.35 6.46
C VAL A 33 2.40 -1.73 6.66
N HIS A 34 1.64 -1.95 7.74
CA HIS A 34 0.94 -3.22 7.93
C HIS A 34 0.00 -3.49 6.75
N GLU A 35 -0.06 -4.73 6.31
CA GLU A 35 -0.91 -5.12 5.19
C GLU A 35 -2.40 -4.86 5.44
N ASP A 36 -2.83 -4.99 6.70
CA ASP A 36 -4.20 -4.71 7.14
C ASP A 36 -4.50 -3.22 7.37
N SER A 37 -3.50 -2.34 7.25
CA SER A 37 -3.74 -0.91 7.42
C SER A 37 -4.56 -0.36 6.25
N PRO A 38 -5.76 0.21 6.48
CA PRO A 38 -6.56 0.80 5.40
C PRO A 38 -5.87 2.03 4.78
N ARG A 39 -4.95 2.66 5.53
CA ARG A 39 -4.28 3.91 5.17
C ARG A 39 -2.83 3.88 5.64
N CYS A 40 -1.93 4.38 4.79
CA CYS A 40 -0.53 4.55 5.16
C CYS A 40 -0.36 5.66 6.22
N PRO A 41 0.26 5.40 7.39
CA PRO A 41 0.46 6.40 8.43
C PRO A 41 1.52 7.46 8.06
N SER A 42 2.34 7.21 7.04
CA SER A 42 3.42 8.12 6.64
C SER A 42 3.04 9.08 5.52
N CYS A 43 2.31 8.60 4.51
CA CYS A 43 1.91 9.42 3.36
C CYS A 43 0.41 9.65 3.29
N GLU A 44 -0.35 9.09 4.22
CA GLU A 44 -1.76 9.41 4.41
C GLU A 44 -2.67 9.03 3.22
N ASN A 45 -2.16 8.23 2.28
CA ASN A 45 -2.91 7.65 1.17
C ASN A 45 -3.56 6.32 1.58
N TYR A 46 -4.73 6.04 1.00
CA TYR A 46 -5.42 4.76 1.17
C TYR A 46 -4.71 3.67 0.38
N LEU A 47 -4.57 2.48 0.97
CA LEU A 47 -3.96 1.31 0.30
C LEU A 47 -4.97 0.48 -0.50
N SER A 48 -6.17 1.03 -0.75
CA SER A 48 -7.23 0.36 -1.49
C SER A 48 -6.76 -0.06 -2.89
N LEU A 49 -7.09 -1.29 -3.29
CA LEU A 49 -6.82 -1.81 -4.64
C LEU A 49 -7.44 -0.94 -5.74
N GLU A 50 -8.52 -0.23 -5.43
CA GLU A 50 -9.23 0.69 -6.32
C GLU A 50 -8.44 1.99 -6.59
N ASP A 51 -7.75 2.54 -5.57
CA ASP A 51 -7.01 3.81 -5.68
C ASP A 51 -5.50 3.61 -5.83
N ALA A 52 -5.03 2.37 -5.69
CA ALA A 52 -3.62 2.05 -5.83
C ALA A 52 -3.13 2.59 -7.18
N PRO A 53 -2.14 3.50 -7.20
CA PRO A 53 -1.61 4.01 -8.44
C PRO A 53 -1.15 2.78 -9.23
N PRO A 54 -1.39 2.72 -10.55
CA PRO A 54 -0.78 1.69 -11.35
C PRO A 54 0.70 1.71 -11.00
N ARG A 55 1.17 0.63 -10.32
CA ARG A 55 2.50 0.51 -9.67
C ARG A 55 3.50 1.33 -10.44
N PRO A 56 4.45 2.07 -9.83
CA PRO A 56 5.43 2.92 -10.51
C PRO A 56 6.07 2.14 -11.66
N THR A 57 5.39 2.21 -12.80
CA THR A 57 5.67 1.45 -13.98
C THR A 57 6.59 2.41 -14.64
N ASN A 58 7.88 2.18 -14.43
CA ASN A 58 8.97 2.78 -15.17
C ASN A 58 8.44 3.07 -16.57
N LYS A 59 8.10 4.35 -16.83
CA LYS A 59 7.36 4.72 -18.03
C LYS A 59 8.17 4.16 -19.19
N PRO A 60 7.65 3.20 -19.97
CA PRO A 60 8.50 2.46 -20.89
C PRO A 60 9.15 3.46 -21.82
N TRP A 61 10.49 3.52 -21.83
CA TRP A 61 11.25 4.55 -22.53
C TRP A 61 10.89 4.63 -24.03
N TRP A 62 10.39 3.52 -24.59
CA TRP A 62 9.80 3.43 -25.92
C TRP A 62 8.61 4.38 -26.16
N VAL A 63 7.81 4.68 -25.14
CA VAL A 63 6.70 5.66 -25.24
C VAL A 63 7.24 7.07 -25.42
N LEU A 64 8.33 7.41 -24.73
CA LEU A 64 9.00 8.70 -24.91
C LEU A 64 9.63 8.79 -26.31
N LEU A 65 10.25 7.70 -26.80
CA LEU A 65 10.75 7.63 -28.17
C LEU A 65 9.64 7.79 -29.21
N GLY A 66 8.52 7.08 -29.05
CA GLY A 66 7.39 7.14 -29.97
C GLY A 66 6.77 8.54 -30.02
N ALA A 67 6.55 9.15 -28.84
CA ALA A 67 6.05 10.52 -28.75
C ALA A 67 7.01 11.53 -29.40
N GLY A 68 8.32 11.39 -29.16
CA GLY A 68 9.34 12.24 -29.76
C GLY A 68 9.40 12.11 -31.29
N LEU A 69 9.39 10.87 -31.80
CA LEU A 69 9.41 10.61 -33.25
C LEU A 69 8.15 11.15 -33.93
N GLY A 70 6.96 10.91 -33.35
CA GLY A 70 5.70 11.43 -33.86
C GLY A 70 5.68 12.96 -33.91
N LEU A 71 6.17 13.61 -32.85
CA LEU A 71 6.29 15.07 -32.81
C LEU A 71 7.24 15.61 -33.89
N LEU A 72 8.40 14.98 -34.10
CA LEU A 72 9.36 15.40 -35.13
C LEU A 72 8.80 15.27 -36.54
N VAL A 73 8.07 14.19 -36.84
CA VAL A 73 7.41 14.01 -38.15
C VAL A 73 6.36 15.07 -38.38
N PHE A 74 5.53 15.35 -37.36
CA PHE A 74 4.48 16.37 -37.44
C PHE A 74 5.06 17.78 -37.64
N LEU A 75 6.08 18.14 -36.85
CA LEU A 75 6.79 19.41 -37.03
C LEU A 75 7.41 19.50 -38.43
N ARG A 76 8.09 18.44 -38.89
CA ARG A 76 8.66 18.41 -40.22
C ARG A 76 7.62 18.55 -41.32
N TRP A 77 6.40 18.05 -41.14
CA TRP A 77 5.30 18.24 -42.10
C TRP A 77 4.74 19.66 -42.10
N LEU A 78 4.67 20.33 -40.94
CA LEU A 78 4.17 21.70 -40.84
C LEU A 78 5.18 22.74 -41.38
N PHE A 79 6.47 22.44 -41.32
CA PHE A 79 7.56 23.36 -41.68
C PHE A 79 8.14 23.14 -43.09
N LEU A 80 7.57 22.24 -43.90
CA LEU A 80 8.08 21.82 -45.22
C LEU A 80 6.98 21.92 -46.27
#